data_AF-A0A558BTV2-F1
#
_entry.id   AF-A0A558BTV2-F1
#
_cell.length_a   1.000
_cell.length_b   1.000
_cell.length_c   1.000
_cell.angle_alpha   90.00
_cell.angle_beta   90.00
_cell.angle_gamma   90.00
#
_symmetry.space_group_name_H-M   'P 1'
#
loop_
_entity.id
_entity.type
_entity.pdbx_description
1 polymer ?
#
loop_
_entity_poly.entity_id
_entity_poly.type
_entity_poly.pdbx_seq_one_letter_code
_entity_poly.pdbx_strand_id
1 'polypeptide(L)' 'IRICLINHDPRTPIRLSRGDRIAQLIVQRVETAEFVEVAGLAPSERGEGGYGSTGGHATLDGVTGEGARK' A
#
# COMPACT_ATOMS: atom_id res chain seq x y z
N ILE A 1 2.94 -20.14 13.16
CA ILE A 1 3.22 -18.76 12.68
C ILE A 1 4.68 -18.69 12.28
N ARG A 2 4.98 -18.20 11.08
CA ARG A 2 6.36 -17.94 10.60
C ARG A 2 6.44 -16.47 10.23
N ILE A 3 7.63 -15.87 10.34
CA ILE A 3 7.86 -14.45 10.04
C ILE A 3 8.72 -14.35 8.78
N CYS A 4 8.25 -13.60 7.77
CA CYS A 4 9.03 -13.29 6.59
C CYS A 4 9.94 -12.09 6.91
N LEU A 5 11.17 -12.38 7.33
CA LEU A 5 12.16 -11.36 7.65
C LEU A 5 12.96 -10.99 6.41
N ILE A 6 13.20 -9.68 6.23
CA ILE A 6 14.10 -9.15 5.22
C ILE A 6 15.03 -8.13 5.86
N ASN A 7 16.32 -8.24 5.57
CA ASN A 7 17.31 -7.21 5.91
C ASN A 7 17.47 -6.27 4.72
N HIS A 8 17.09 -5.00 4.89
CA HIS A 8 17.27 -3.97 3.87
C HIS A 8 18.60 -3.22 3.99
N ASP A 9 19.45 -3.53 4.99
CA ASP A 9 20.78 -2.96 5.07
C ASP A 9 21.68 -3.54 3.95
N PRO A 10 22.27 -2.71 3.07
CA PRO A 10 23.06 -3.19 1.94
C PRO A 10 24.45 -3.71 2.32
N ARG A 11 24.89 -3.53 3.57
CA ARG A 11 26.29 -3.75 4.00
C ARG A 11 26.40 -4.65 5.22
N THR A 12 25.43 -4.61 6.12
CA THR A 12 25.56 -5.19 7.46
C THR A 12 24.60 -6.35 7.65
N PRO A 13 25.08 -7.58 7.93
CA PRO A 13 24.21 -8.71 8.23
C PRO A 13 23.57 -8.58 9.62
N ILE A 14 22.32 -9.05 9.74
CA ILE A 14 21.61 -9.17 11.02
C ILE A 14 21.69 -10.61 11.52
N ARG A 15 22.06 -10.79 12.79
CA ARG A 15 22.03 -12.08 13.48
C ARG A 15 20.90 -12.09 14.49
N LEU A 16 20.06 -13.11 14.42
CA LEU A 16 18.96 -13.35 15.36
C LEU A 16 19.25 -14.62 16.15
N SER A 17 18.89 -14.59 17.42
CA SER A 17 19.05 -15.67 18.35
C SER A 17 17.69 -16.17 18.83
N ARG A 18 17.67 -17.41 19.32
CA ARG A 18 16.46 -17.96 19.93
C ARG A 18 16.11 -17.12 21.16
N GLY A 19 14.86 -16.64 21.19
CA GLY A 19 14.34 -15.81 22.29
C GLY A 19 14.25 -14.33 21.94
N ASP A 20 14.84 -13.88 20.83
CA ASP A 20 14.73 -12.51 20.38
C ASP A 20 13.27 -12.16 20.03
N ARG A 21 12.83 -10.97 20.43
CA ARG A 21 11.53 -10.41 20.03
C ARG A 21 11.68 -9.81 18.63
N ILE A 22 11.30 -10.58 17.60
CA ILE A 22 11.57 -10.26 16.18
C ILE A 22 10.36 -9.73 15.40
N ALA A 23 9.18 -9.70 16.01
CA ALA A 23 7.94 -9.20 15.42
C ALA A 23 6.90 -8.94 16.51
N GLN A 24 5.77 -8.35 16.13
CA GLN A 24 4.60 -8.17 16.99
C GLN A 24 3.36 -8.73 16.29
N LEU A 25 2.44 -9.30 17.07
CA LEU A 25 1.16 -9.80 16.58
C LEU A 25 0.08 -8.77 16.93
N ILE A 26 -0.63 -8.27 15.92
CA ILE A 26 -1.80 -7.40 16.09
C ILE A 26 -3.05 -8.19 15.68
N VAL A 27 -4.10 -8.13 16.50
CA VAL A 27 -5.40 -8.75 16.22
C VAL A 27 -6.41 -7.64 15.92
N GLN A 28 -7.05 -7.69 14.75
CA GLN A 28 -8.05 -6.72 14.31
C GLN A 28 -9.29 -7.45 13.78
N ARG A 29 -10.44 -6.76 13.83
CA ARG A 29 -11.65 -7.21 13.15
C ARG A 29 -11.47 -7.03 11.64
N VAL A 30 -11.96 -7.99 10.87
CA VAL A 30 -11.99 -7.92 9.41
C VAL A 30 -13.36 -8.38 8.94
N GLU A 31 -13.90 -7.68 7.95
CA GLU A 31 -15.18 -8.03 7.33
C GLU A 31 -14.97 -9.13 6.29
N THR A 32 -15.86 -10.11 6.29
CA THR A 32 -15.92 -11.12 5.22
C THR A 32 -16.96 -10.66 4.20
N ALA A 33 -16.50 -9.90 3.21
CA ALA A 33 -17.38 -9.31 2.22
C ALA A 33 -17.88 -10.35 1.20
N GLU A 34 -19.18 -10.26 0.87
CA GLU A 34 -19.75 -10.89 -0.31
C GLU A 34 -19.73 -9.87 -1.46
N PHE A 35 -19.05 -10.21 -2.56
CA PHE A 35 -18.98 -9.35 -3.72
C PHE A 35 -20.22 -9.52 -4.59
N VAL A 36 -20.89 -8.41 -4.91
CA VAL A 36 -22.05 -8.36 -5.80
C VAL A 36 -21.68 -7.57 -7.04
N GLU A 37 -21.78 -8.20 -8.21
CA GLU A 37 -21.49 -7.56 -9.49
C GLU A 37 -22.60 -6.56 -9.87
N VAL A 38 -22.21 -5.37 -10.31
CA VAL A 38 -23.10 -4.27 -10.72
C VAL A 38 -22.51 -3.55 -11.93
N ALA A 39 -23.35 -2.89 -12.73
CA ALA A 39 -22.90 -2.18 -13.94
C ALA A 39 -22.05 -0.92 -13.63
N GLY A 40 -22.15 -0.35 -12.43
CA GLY A 40 -21.39 0.81 -12.03
C GLY A 40 -21.72 1.28 -10.61
N LEU A 41 -20.82 2.09 -10.04
CA LEU A 41 -20.97 2.73 -8.74
C LEU A 41 -21.35 4.21 -8.92
N ALA A 42 -21.99 4.81 -7.91
CA ALA A 42 -22.23 6.25 -7.88
C ALA A 42 -20.89 7.02 -7.84
N PRO A 43 -20.80 8.21 -8.45
CA PRO A 43 -19.58 9.02 -8.40
C PRO A 43 -19.27 9.44 -6.95
N SER A 44 -17.99 9.62 -6.66
CA SER A 44 -17.50 10.18 -5.40
C SER A 44 -16.58 11.37 -5.67
N GLU A 45 -16.38 12.24 -4.68
CA GLU A 45 -15.48 13.39 -4.78
C GLU A 45 -14.05 12.98 -5.19
N ARG A 46 -13.58 11.82 -4.71
CA ARG A 46 -12.25 11.29 -5.04
C ARG A 46 -12.18 10.72 -6.46
N GLY A 47 -13.29 10.22 -6.99
CA GLY A 47 -13.37 9.58 -8.31
C GLY A 47 -12.31 8.47 -8.49
N GLU A 48 -11.65 8.49 -9.64
CA GLU A 48 -10.54 7.57 -9.98
C GLU A 48 -9.18 8.02 -9.42
N GLY A 49 -9.14 9.10 -8.64
CA GLY A 49 -7.88 9.64 -8.10
C GLY A 49 -7.11 8.60 -7.29
N GLY A 50 -5.79 8.54 -7.45
CA GLY A 50 -4.91 7.58 -6.79
C GLY A 50 -3.46 8.00 -6.95
N TYR A 51 -2.52 7.22 -6.43
CA TYR A 51 -1.08 7.38 -6.76
C TYR A 51 -0.52 8.80 -6.56
N GLY A 52 -0.95 9.50 -5.51
CA GLY A 52 -0.52 10.88 -5.26
C GLY A 52 -1.35 11.95 -5.98
N SER A 53 -2.60 11.67 -6.35
CA SER A 53 -3.52 12.62 -7.00
C SER A 53 -3.75 13.93 -6.25
N THR A 54 -3.42 14.00 -4.95
CA THR A 54 -3.48 15.22 -4.14
C THR A 54 -2.20 16.07 -4.22
N GLY A 55 -1.18 15.63 -4.97
CA GLY A 55 0.12 16.28 -5.02
C GLY A 55 0.86 16.25 -3.67
N GLY A 56 1.58 17.33 -3.37
CA GLY A 56 2.31 17.49 -2.11
C GLY A 56 3.79 17.09 -2.17
N HIS A 57 4.30 16.78 -3.36
CA HIS A 57 5.72 16.54 -3.60
C HIS A 57 6.08 16.94 -5.04
N ALA A 58 7.24 17.58 -5.24
CA ALA A 58 7.65 18.14 -6.53
C ALA A 58 7.67 17.11 -7.69
N THR A 59 7.86 15.83 -7.38
CA THR A 59 7.85 14.75 -8.38
C THR A 59 6.43 14.39 -8.87
N LEU A 60 5.40 14.85 -8.18
CA LEU A 60 3.99 14.58 -8.51
C LEU A 60 3.36 15.72 -9.34
N ASP A 61 3.99 16.89 -9.37
CA ASP A 61 3.49 18.08 -10.08
C ASP A 61 3.50 17.91 -11.61
N GLY A 62 4.22 16.91 -12.13
CA GLY A 62 4.28 16.59 -13.57
C GLY A 62 3.20 15.63 -14.07
N VAL A 63 2.34 15.09 -13.21
CA VAL A 63 1.29 14.12 -13.60
C VAL A 63 -0.04 14.81 -13.92
N THR A 64 -0.18 16.10 -13.60
CA THR A 64 -1.35 16.90 -13.97
C THR A 64 -1.23 17.40 -15.42
N GLY A 65 -1.38 16.49 -16.39
CA GLY A 65 -1.69 16.84 -17.78
C GLY A 65 -0.87 16.14 -18.86
N GLU A 66 -1.31 14.95 -19.28
CA GLU A 66 -1.48 14.54 -20.69
C GLU A 66 -1.78 13.04 -20.77
N GLY A 67 -3.02 12.69 -20.41
CA GLY A 67 -3.71 11.52 -20.94
C GLY A 67 -4.47 11.91 -22.20
N ALA A 68 -3.81 12.52 -23.20
CA ALA A 68 -4.44 12.88 -24.46
C ALA A 68 -3.46 12.84 -25.63
N ARG A 69 -3.48 11.69 -26.32
CA ARG A 69 -3.22 11.44 -27.76
C ARG A 69 -2.00 10.58 -28.10
N LYS A 70 -2.36 9.43 -28.70
CA LYS A 70 -1.63 8.53 -29.61
C LYS A 70 -0.51 7.66 -29.04
#